data_AF-A0A1Y5IGI6-F1
#
_entry.id   AF-A0A1Y5IGI6-F1
#
_cell.length_a   1.000
_cell.length_b   1.000
_cell.length_c   1.000
_cell.angle_alpha   90.00
_cell.angle_beta   90.00
_cell.angle_gamma   90.00
#
_symmetry.space_group_name_H-M   'P 1'
#
loop_
_entity.id
_entity.type
_entity.pdbx_description
1 polymer ?
#
loop_
_entity_poly.entity_id
_entity_poly.type
_entity_poly.pdbx_seq_one_letter_code
_entity_poly.pdbx_strand_id
1 'polypeptide(L)'
;MGRSVDGVASWRVIIDSLAKTVADSHVETRVCAVISLAELTCTVLRNSGGVTSGADVAFVGEHVVDALLTCLSDYTTDNRGDVGSWLREAAMKALPLVIGAIQSRVVEVDAHRCRQVISGVLKQAFEKIDRVRCQALVTLTLLARGGEPNRQETRIAYGVTVRALYQAPCGLAILREVLPETVEGALDASHAANLFDTMLPLLRVEDYAYNVLSGWFLSAGSLGDSLARFSIDALLRAMSEYDGVPTLVVQSIVKTLRENKHNDRVTIPVLRVCDVLMSRGVVDGSSVPVELIDAVRAELYSSRDISKLLAGCACLSHFVRSANEGLHKSSTLGMLALLANKFPRVRSATAEHMYLALLSLHEPSRDDEDATHLLSSNCWDAPTSATKDVRKQLYAAFGLELPPFMLKECTRAAKAKAVDGEGNYAALVHDVGF
;
A
#
# COMPACT_ATOMS: atom_id res chain seq x y z
N MET A 1 34.48 17.43 -22.33
CA MET A 1 33.00 17.51 -22.29
C MET A 1 32.59 18.81 -22.96
N GLY A 2 31.97 18.75 -24.14
CA GLY A 2 31.57 19.93 -24.91
C GLY A 2 30.26 20.55 -24.38
N ARG A 3 30.15 21.87 -24.39
CA ARG A 3 28.87 22.56 -24.19
C ARG A 3 28.04 22.41 -25.47
N SER A 4 26.71 22.24 -25.35
CA SER A 4 25.83 22.26 -26.51
C SER A 4 25.74 23.67 -27.11
N VAL A 5 25.12 23.76 -28.29
CA VAL A 5 24.90 25.01 -29.06
C VAL A 5 24.20 26.11 -28.23
N ASP A 6 23.50 25.72 -27.15
CA ASP A 6 22.73 26.61 -26.25
C ASP A 6 23.40 26.87 -24.89
N GLY A 7 24.65 26.44 -24.69
CA GLY A 7 25.40 26.66 -23.44
C GLY A 7 25.07 25.71 -22.27
N VAL A 8 24.12 24.79 -22.45
CA VAL A 8 23.80 23.73 -21.48
C VAL A 8 24.84 22.61 -21.55
N ALA A 9 25.30 22.12 -20.40
CA ALA A 9 26.24 21.00 -20.36
C ALA A 9 25.57 19.73 -20.89
N SER A 10 26.21 19.04 -21.85
CA SER A 10 25.61 17.90 -22.56
C SER A 10 25.13 16.77 -21.63
N TRP A 11 25.78 16.59 -20.47
CA TRP A 11 25.39 15.59 -19.49
C TRP A 11 24.05 15.89 -18.80
N ARG A 12 23.62 17.15 -18.71
CA ARG A 12 22.31 17.50 -18.12
C ARG A 12 21.16 16.97 -18.96
N VAL A 13 21.29 17.07 -20.28
CA VAL A 13 20.32 16.52 -21.25
C VAL A 13 20.24 15.01 -21.11
N ILE A 14 21.38 14.34 -20.91
CA ILE A 14 21.43 12.89 -20.72
C ILE A 14 20.77 12.50 -19.39
N ILE A 15 21.04 13.21 -18.29
CA ILE A 15 20.39 12.96 -17.00
C ILE A 15 18.88 13.14 -17.11
N ASP A 16 18.40 14.23 -17.72
CA ASP A 16 16.97 14.47 -17.90
C ASP A 16 16.31 13.36 -18.74
N SER A 17 16.97 12.93 -19.82
CA SER A 17 16.48 11.79 -20.62
C SER A 17 16.40 10.51 -19.79
N LEU A 18 17.45 10.17 -19.03
CA LEU A 18 17.48 8.96 -18.21
C LEU A 18 16.46 9.01 -17.06
N ALA A 19 16.29 10.17 -16.43
CA ALA A 19 15.30 10.40 -15.38
C ALA A 19 13.87 10.18 -15.91
N LYS A 20 13.59 10.55 -17.16
CA LYS A 20 12.31 10.22 -17.82
C LYS A 20 12.19 8.73 -18.14
N THR A 21 13.28 8.08 -18.54
CA THR A 21 13.31 6.64 -18.84
C THR A 21 13.00 5.76 -17.62
N VAL A 22 13.09 6.27 -16.38
CA VAL A 22 12.64 5.50 -15.20
C VAL A 22 11.13 5.24 -15.19
N ALA A 23 10.35 5.89 -16.06
CA ALA A 23 8.93 5.63 -16.28
C ALA A 23 8.64 4.73 -17.50
N ASP A 24 9.66 4.12 -18.11
CA ASP A 24 9.49 3.21 -19.25
C ASP A 24 8.60 2.00 -18.92
N SER A 25 7.95 1.43 -19.94
CA SER A 25 7.08 0.26 -19.76
C SER A 25 7.85 -1.01 -19.38
N HIS A 26 9.13 -1.11 -19.73
CA HIS A 26 9.96 -2.27 -19.47
C HIS A 26 10.83 -2.06 -18.24
N VAL A 27 10.67 -2.94 -17.25
CA VAL A 27 11.39 -2.87 -15.98
C VAL A 27 12.91 -2.94 -16.14
N GLU A 28 13.42 -3.72 -17.08
CA GLU A 28 14.86 -3.84 -17.36
C GLU A 28 15.43 -2.51 -17.87
N THR A 29 14.70 -1.82 -18.75
CA THR A 29 15.07 -0.49 -19.24
C THR A 29 15.13 0.51 -18.10
N ARG A 30 14.13 0.51 -17.22
CA ARG A 30 14.10 1.36 -16.02
C ARG A 30 15.28 1.08 -15.09
N VAL A 31 15.60 -0.18 -14.85
CA VAL A 31 16.75 -0.58 -14.01
C VAL A 31 18.07 -0.11 -14.62
N CYS A 32 18.25 -0.29 -15.93
CA CYS A 32 19.42 0.22 -16.64
C CYS A 32 19.52 1.75 -16.53
N ALA A 33 18.41 2.47 -16.66
CA ALA A 33 18.38 3.92 -16.50
C ALA A 33 18.83 4.35 -15.08
N VAL A 34 18.35 3.68 -14.03
CA VAL A 34 18.78 3.94 -12.64
C VAL A 34 20.27 3.71 -12.43
N ILE A 35 20.81 2.61 -12.98
CA ILE A 35 22.25 2.32 -12.91
C ILE A 35 23.04 3.41 -13.63
N SER A 36 22.65 3.76 -14.86
CA SER A 36 23.32 4.81 -15.64
C SER A 36 23.22 6.20 -15.01
N LEU A 37 22.09 6.53 -14.37
CA LEU A 37 21.94 7.77 -13.60
C LEU A 37 22.96 7.84 -12.46
N ALA A 38 23.13 6.75 -11.71
CA ALA A 38 24.08 6.69 -10.61
C ALA A 38 25.53 6.82 -11.11
N GLU A 39 25.89 6.07 -12.16
CA GLU A 39 27.22 6.10 -12.76
C GLU A 39 27.56 7.49 -13.30
N LEU A 40 26.67 8.05 -14.13
CA LEU A 40 26.87 9.38 -14.72
C LEU A 40 26.98 10.46 -13.65
N THR A 41 26.16 10.38 -12.59
CA THR A 41 26.24 11.29 -11.45
C THR A 41 27.60 11.22 -10.77
N CYS A 42 28.07 10.01 -10.46
CA CYS A 42 29.40 9.79 -9.88
C CYS A 42 30.51 10.31 -10.80
N THR A 43 30.43 10.07 -12.11
CA THR A 43 31.40 10.57 -13.10
C THR A 43 31.41 12.10 -13.13
N VAL A 44 30.26 12.74 -13.29
CA VAL A 44 30.16 14.20 -13.45
C VAL A 44 30.59 14.91 -12.16
N LEU A 45 30.14 14.42 -11.00
CA LEU A 45 30.45 15.05 -9.72
C LEU A 45 31.82 14.64 -9.15
N ARG A 46 32.54 13.65 -9.68
CA ARG A 46 33.90 13.32 -9.18
C ARG A 46 35.02 13.48 -10.20
N ASN A 47 34.81 13.10 -11.45
CA ASN A 47 35.86 13.14 -12.48
C ASN A 47 35.97 14.50 -13.19
N SER A 48 35.08 15.45 -12.88
CA SER A 48 35.26 16.82 -13.35
C SER A 48 36.42 17.45 -12.59
N GLY A 49 37.60 17.47 -13.21
CA GLY A 49 38.63 18.51 -13.00
C GLY A 49 38.14 19.92 -13.39
N GLY A 50 36.84 20.08 -13.67
CA GLY A 50 36.13 21.33 -13.82
C GLY A 50 35.26 21.66 -12.59
N VAL A 51 35.05 22.95 -12.39
CA VAL A 51 34.16 23.54 -11.38
C VAL A 51 32.72 23.18 -11.72
N THR A 52 32.20 22.05 -11.20
CA THR A 52 30.74 21.85 -11.15
C THR A 52 30.18 22.92 -10.21
N SER A 53 29.31 23.77 -10.73
CA SER A 53 28.68 24.84 -9.96
C SER A 53 27.69 24.29 -8.93
N GLY A 54 27.31 25.08 -7.91
CA GLY A 54 26.22 24.72 -7.01
C GLY A 54 24.90 24.42 -7.76
N ALA A 55 24.67 25.09 -8.90
CA ALA A 55 23.53 24.83 -9.77
C ALA A 55 23.59 23.45 -10.44
N ASP A 56 24.77 22.92 -10.73
CA ASP A 56 24.93 21.55 -11.25
C ASP A 56 24.59 20.50 -10.19
N VAL A 57 25.02 20.74 -8.95
CA VAL A 57 24.72 19.85 -7.82
C VAL A 57 23.22 19.88 -7.50
N ALA A 58 22.60 21.06 -7.50
CA ALA A 58 21.15 21.21 -7.31
C ALA A 58 20.36 20.49 -8.42
N PHE A 59 20.75 20.66 -9.69
CA PHE A 59 20.12 19.97 -10.82
C PHE A 59 20.17 18.44 -10.66
N VAL A 60 21.31 17.89 -10.26
CA VAL A 60 21.45 16.44 -9.97
C VAL A 60 20.55 16.05 -8.79
N GLY A 61 20.56 16.84 -7.72
CA GLY A 61 19.73 16.59 -6.53
C GLY A 61 18.24 16.49 -6.87
N GLU A 62 17.72 17.42 -7.67
CA GLU A 62 16.33 17.40 -8.13
C GLU A 62 16.09 16.21 -9.06
N HIS A 63 16.81 16.11 -10.18
CA HIS A 63 16.42 15.17 -11.24
C HIS A 63 16.77 13.72 -10.92
N VAL A 64 17.92 13.48 -10.29
CA VAL A 64 18.41 12.13 -10.01
C VAL A 64 17.80 11.60 -8.72
N VAL A 65 17.83 12.37 -7.62
CA VAL A 65 17.29 11.86 -6.35
C VAL A 65 15.78 11.70 -6.43
N ASP A 66 15.04 12.62 -7.08
CA ASP A 66 13.59 12.45 -7.26
C ASP A 66 13.24 11.22 -8.11
N ALA A 67 14.03 10.95 -9.17
CA ALA A 67 13.87 9.74 -9.97
C ALA A 67 14.10 8.47 -9.14
N LEU A 68 15.15 8.43 -8.32
CA LEU A 68 15.43 7.30 -7.43
C LEU A 68 14.35 7.12 -6.36
N LEU A 69 13.85 8.20 -5.77
CA LEU A 69 12.75 8.16 -4.79
C LEU A 69 11.45 7.65 -5.43
N THR A 70 11.17 8.08 -6.66
CA THR A 70 10.02 7.57 -7.44
C THR A 70 10.16 6.07 -7.67
N CYS A 71 11.36 5.60 -8.02
CA CYS A 71 11.66 4.18 -8.22
C CYS A 71 11.39 3.33 -6.98
N LEU A 72 11.56 3.86 -5.75
CA LEU A 72 11.24 3.13 -4.51
C LEU A 72 9.74 2.81 -4.35
N SER A 73 8.86 3.47 -5.12
CA SER A 73 7.42 3.23 -5.11
C SER A 73 6.93 2.39 -6.30
N ASP A 74 7.85 1.80 -7.08
CA ASP A 74 7.47 0.96 -8.21
C ASP A 74 7.03 -0.43 -7.75
N TYR A 75 5.72 -0.71 -7.79
CA TYR A 75 5.12 -1.99 -7.41
C TYR A 75 4.64 -2.81 -8.61
N THR A 76 5.24 -2.58 -9.79
CA THR A 76 4.84 -3.25 -11.03
C THR A 76 4.96 -4.76 -10.90
N THR A 77 3.93 -5.47 -11.34
CA THR A 77 3.93 -6.93 -11.41
C THR A 77 3.70 -7.41 -12.84
N ASP A 78 4.39 -8.47 -13.24
CA ASP A 78 4.12 -9.20 -14.49
C ASP A 78 4.04 -10.71 -14.21
N ASN A 79 4.11 -11.53 -15.26
CA ASN A 79 4.09 -13.01 -15.15
C ASN A 79 5.27 -13.60 -14.35
N ARG A 80 6.32 -12.83 -14.06
CA ARG A 80 7.48 -13.18 -13.23
C ARG A 80 7.31 -12.74 -11.77
N GLY A 81 6.18 -12.11 -11.43
CA GLY A 81 5.87 -11.62 -10.10
C GLY A 81 6.17 -10.13 -9.94
N ASP A 82 6.67 -9.72 -8.77
CA ASP A 82 6.99 -8.32 -8.43
C ASP A 82 8.31 -7.89 -9.08
N VAL A 83 8.26 -7.60 -10.38
CA VAL A 83 9.42 -7.11 -11.12
C VAL A 83 9.83 -5.70 -10.71
N GLY A 84 8.89 -4.89 -10.23
CA GLY A 84 9.18 -3.57 -9.64
C GLY A 84 10.23 -3.64 -8.52
N SER A 85 10.30 -4.77 -7.79
CA SER A 85 11.32 -4.99 -6.76
C SER A 85 12.76 -4.85 -7.28
N TRP A 86 13.02 -5.16 -8.56
CA TRP A 86 14.35 -5.01 -9.17
C TRP A 86 14.73 -3.53 -9.29
N LEU A 87 13.75 -2.70 -9.63
CA LEU A 87 13.91 -1.25 -9.72
C LEU A 87 14.08 -0.62 -8.34
N ARG A 88 13.27 -1.04 -7.36
CA ARG A 88 13.41 -0.60 -5.95
C ARG A 88 14.80 -0.96 -5.40
N GLU A 89 15.29 -2.17 -5.66
CA GLU A 89 16.62 -2.62 -5.24
C GLU A 89 17.74 -1.82 -5.93
N ALA A 90 17.63 -1.58 -7.24
CA ALA A 90 18.60 -0.76 -7.98
C ALA A 90 18.65 0.67 -7.43
N ALA A 91 17.50 1.26 -7.12
CA ALA A 91 17.43 2.60 -6.55
C ALA A 91 18.05 2.68 -5.15
N MET A 92 17.78 1.70 -4.28
CA MET A 92 18.41 1.61 -2.96
C MET A 92 19.93 1.48 -3.05
N LYS A 93 20.46 0.71 -4.01
CA LYS A 93 21.91 0.60 -4.26
C LYS A 93 22.51 1.91 -4.81
N ALA A 94 21.77 2.63 -5.64
CA ALA A 94 22.20 3.90 -6.24
C ALA A 94 22.22 5.07 -5.24
N LEU A 95 21.27 5.12 -4.30
CA LEU A 95 21.07 6.25 -3.39
C LEU A 95 22.33 6.65 -2.60
N PRO A 96 23.02 5.74 -1.87
CA PRO A 96 24.24 6.10 -1.13
C PRO A 96 25.35 6.65 -2.04
N LEU A 97 25.44 6.13 -3.27
CA LEU A 97 26.47 6.56 -4.23
C LEU A 97 26.18 7.97 -4.75
N VAL A 98 24.94 8.24 -5.15
CA VAL A 98 24.50 9.56 -5.63
C VAL A 98 24.62 10.60 -4.52
N ILE A 99 24.16 10.28 -3.31
CA ILE A 99 24.24 11.17 -2.15
C ILE A 99 25.69 11.45 -1.77
N GLY A 100 26.55 10.42 -1.73
CA GLY A 100 27.98 10.61 -1.47
C GLY A 100 28.67 11.46 -2.55
N ALA A 101 28.26 11.34 -3.82
CA ALA A 101 28.77 12.16 -4.91
C ALA A 101 28.38 13.64 -4.74
N ILE A 102 27.13 13.92 -4.37
CA ILE A 102 26.65 15.28 -4.02
C ILE A 102 27.47 15.85 -2.85
N GLN A 103 27.60 15.08 -1.78
CA GLN A 103 28.37 15.45 -0.58
C GLN A 103 29.85 15.72 -0.86
N SER A 104 30.44 15.10 -1.89
CA SER A 104 31.84 15.32 -2.28
C SER A 104 32.10 16.73 -2.83
N ARG A 105 31.06 17.46 -3.24
CA ARG A 105 31.13 18.85 -3.71
C ARG A 105 30.83 19.87 -2.60
N VAL A 106 30.93 19.45 -1.33
CA VAL A 106 30.76 20.29 -0.11
C VAL A 106 29.32 20.83 0.07
N VAL A 107 28.36 20.35 -0.72
CA VAL A 107 26.94 20.64 -0.50
C VAL A 107 26.40 19.66 0.53
N GLU A 108 25.96 20.18 1.68
CA GLU A 108 25.17 19.38 2.61
C GLU A 108 23.81 19.08 1.98
N VAL A 109 23.35 17.84 2.16
CA VAL A 109 21.99 17.47 1.78
C VAL A 109 21.06 18.03 2.84
N ASP A 110 20.07 18.81 2.43
CA ASP A 110 19.16 19.47 3.35
C ASP A 110 18.28 18.47 4.12
N ALA A 111 17.70 18.92 5.23
CA ALA A 111 16.93 18.07 6.13
C ALA A 111 15.69 17.45 5.48
N HIS A 112 15.01 18.19 4.60
CA HIS A 112 13.83 17.68 3.90
C HIS A 112 14.21 16.54 2.96
N ARG A 113 15.29 16.72 2.20
CA ARG A 113 15.81 15.68 1.32
C ARG A 113 16.31 14.45 2.09
N CYS A 114 17.01 14.66 3.21
CA CYS A 114 17.43 13.55 4.09
C CYS A 114 16.23 12.74 4.57
N ARG A 115 15.15 13.42 5.01
CA ARG A 115 13.89 12.79 5.42
C ARG A 115 13.31 11.93 4.30
N GLN A 116 13.16 12.49 3.10
CA GLN A 116 12.57 11.76 1.97
C GLN A 116 13.36 10.49 1.62
N VAL A 117 14.69 10.57 1.59
CA VAL A 117 15.57 9.42 1.33
C VAL A 117 15.41 8.37 2.41
N ILE A 118 15.54 8.75 3.68
CA ILE A 118 15.45 7.80 4.80
C ILE A 118 14.05 7.18 4.87
N SER A 119 12.99 7.97 4.84
CA SER A 119 11.60 7.48 4.89
C SER A 119 11.26 6.58 3.69
N GLY A 120 11.75 6.93 2.49
CA GLY A 120 11.57 6.12 1.29
C GLY A 120 12.19 4.73 1.44
N VAL A 121 13.41 4.65 1.97
CA VAL A 121 14.12 3.37 2.18
C VAL A 121 13.57 2.62 3.40
N LEU A 122 13.14 3.30 4.46
CA LEU A 122 12.47 2.69 5.62
C LEU A 122 11.24 1.90 5.22
N LYS A 123 10.42 2.43 4.30
CA LYS A 123 9.28 1.66 3.75
C LYS A 123 9.73 0.32 3.16
N GLN A 124 10.88 0.29 2.47
CA GLN A 124 11.42 -0.93 1.86
C GLN A 124 11.95 -1.93 2.90
N ALA A 125 12.38 -1.46 4.08
CA ALA A 125 12.87 -2.33 5.14
C ALA A 125 11.79 -3.29 5.67
N PHE A 126 10.51 -2.93 5.52
CA PHE A 126 9.38 -3.74 5.97
C PHE A 126 8.65 -4.48 4.84
N GLU A 127 9.24 -4.53 3.63
CA GLU A 127 8.66 -5.22 2.48
C GLU A 127 8.49 -6.72 2.66
N LYS A 128 7.62 -7.33 1.84
CA LYS A 128 7.39 -8.77 1.89
C LYS A 128 8.59 -9.61 1.39
N ILE A 129 9.40 -9.04 0.50
CA ILE A 129 10.49 -9.73 -0.19
C ILE A 129 11.77 -9.60 0.65
N ASP A 130 12.33 -10.73 1.05
CA ASP A 130 13.50 -10.78 1.93
C ASP A 130 14.71 -10.00 1.41
N ARG A 131 15.07 -10.19 0.14
CA ARG A 131 16.17 -9.44 -0.50
C ARG A 131 15.98 -7.92 -0.42
N VAL A 132 14.73 -7.45 -0.53
CA VAL A 132 14.40 -6.01 -0.52
C VAL A 132 14.59 -5.46 0.88
N ARG A 133 14.13 -6.18 1.91
CA ARG A 133 14.37 -5.80 3.31
C ARG A 133 15.85 -5.73 3.64
N CYS A 134 16.61 -6.76 3.27
CA CYS A 134 18.05 -6.82 3.48
C CYS A 134 18.75 -5.64 2.78
N GLN A 135 18.46 -5.39 1.50
CA GLN A 135 19.05 -4.25 0.79
C GLN A 135 18.65 -2.91 1.41
N ALA A 136 17.43 -2.76 1.90
CA ALA A 136 16.99 -1.56 2.59
C ALA A 136 17.78 -1.31 3.86
N LEU A 137 18.01 -2.34 4.70
CA LEU A 137 18.84 -2.22 5.90
C LEU A 137 20.28 -1.86 5.56
N VAL A 138 20.89 -2.49 4.53
CA VAL A 138 22.23 -2.09 4.08
C VAL A 138 22.26 -0.61 3.72
N THR A 139 21.28 -0.16 2.94
CA THR A 139 21.18 1.21 2.46
C THR A 139 21.00 2.19 3.62
N LEU A 140 20.11 1.88 4.57
CA LEU A 140 19.88 2.67 5.77
C LEU A 140 21.13 2.74 6.65
N THR A 141 21.83 1.64 6.85
CA THR A 141 23.09 1.61 7.63
C THR A 141 24.14 2.51 7.00
N LEU A 142 24.33 2.44 5.67
CA LEU A 142 25.24 3.34 4.95
C LEU A 142 24.84 4.81 5.12
N LEU A 143 23.56 5.15 4.93
CA LEU A 143 23.07 6.53 5.01
C LEU A 143 23.07 7.10 6.43
N ALA A 144 22.79 6.28 7.45
CA ALA A 144 22.68 6.71 8.84
C ALA A 144 24.04 6.77 9.57
N ARG A 145 24.99 5.90 9.19
CA ARG A 145 26.32 5.83 9.84
C ARG A 145 27.41 6.50 9.01
N GLY A 146 27.34 6.40 7.68
CA GLY A 146 28.37 6.90 6.77
C GLY A 146 29.74 6.27 7.00
N GLY A 147 30.74 6.77 6.27
CA GLY A 147 32.16 6.44 6.50
C GLY A 147 32.62 5.10 5.96
N GLU A 148 31.73 4.11 5.86
CA GLU A 148 32.03 2.81 5.23
C GLU A 148 31.94 2.89 3.70
N PRO A 149 32.94 2.39 2.95
CA PRO A 149 32.82 2.26 1.51
C PRO A 149 31.72 1.25 1.18
N ASN A 150 30.89 1.57 0.17
CA ASN A 150 29.91 0.59 -0.32
C ASN A 150 30.65 -0.59 -0.98
N ARG A 151 30.77 -1.71 -0.26
CA ARG A 151 31.45 -2.94 -0.71
C ARG A 151 30.51 -3.93 -1.40
N GLN A 152 29.23 -3.59 -1.57
CA GLN A 152 28.30 -4.48 -2.25
C GLN A 152 28.73 -4.69 -3.71
N GLU A 153 28.66 -5.94 -4.18
CA GLU A 153 28.70 -6.20 -5.61
C GLU A 153 27.46 -5.58 -6.25
N THR A 154 27.67 -4.48 -6.95
CA THR A 154 26.64 -3.81 -7.73
C THR A 154 27.09 -3.76 -9.19
N ARG A 155 26.12 -3.62 -10.10
CA ARG A 155 26.40 -3.31 -11.50
C ARG A 155 26.97 -1.89 -11.69
N ILE A 156 27.03 -1.08 -10.63
CA ILE A 156 27.48 0.31 -10.68
C ILE A 156 28.99 0.30 -10.43
N ALA A 157 29.78 0.66 -11.44
CA ALA A 157 31.24 0.58 -11.40
C ALA A 157 31.92 1.77 -10.68
N TYR A 158 31.40 2.19 -9.52
CA TYR A 158 31.92 3.34 -8.76
C TYR A 158 31.88 3.13 -7.25
N GLY A 159 33.05 3.27 -6.59
CA GLY A 159 33.17 3.30 -5.13
C GLY A 159 33.04 4.73 -4.60
N VAL A 160 31.92 5.03 -3.93
CA VAL A 160 31.70 6.31 -3.24
C VAL A 160 31.36 6.04 -1.78
N THR A 161 32.03 6.75 -0.88
CA THR A 161 31.72 6.75 0.55
C THR A 161 30.75 7.88 0.84
N VAL A 162 29.57 7.54 1.38
CA VAL A 162 28.60 8.51 1.87
C VAL A 162 28.99 8.96 3.28
N ARG A 163 28.82 10.24 3.59
CA ARG A 163 28.81 10.74 4.98
C ARG A 163 27.41 10.55 5.55
N ALA A 164 27.32 10.30 6.86
CA ALA A 164 26.03 10.17 7.51
C ALA A 164 25.14 11.39 7.24
N LEU A 165 23.86 11.14 7.03
CA LEU A 165 22.87 12.19 6.85
C LEU A 165 22.51 12.82 8.20
N TYR A 166 23.44 13.55 8.81
CA TYR A 166 23.25 14.22 10.11
C TYR A 166 22.13 15.25 10.11
N GLN A 167 21.79 15.81 8.93
CA GLN A 167 20.67 16.72 8.76
C GLN A 167 19.32 16.02 8.66
N ALA A 168 19.28 14.68 8.67
CA ALA A 168 18.04 13.96 8.84
C ALA A 168 17.30 14.49 10.08
N PRO A 169 15.98 14.69 9.98
CA PRO A 169 15.21 15.32 11.04
C PRO A 169 15.08 14.39 12.26
N CYS A 170 14.19 14.73 13.20
CA CYS A 170 14.04 14.02 14.47
C CYS A 170 14.01 12.49 14.27
N GLY A 171 14.79 11.76 15.09
CA GLY A 171 14.82 10.30 15.07
C GLY A 171 16.04 9.64 14.41
N LEU A 172 17.04 10.36 13.89
CA LEU A 172 18.29 9.74 13.44
C LEU A 172 18.99 8.93 14.56
N ALA A 173 18.93 9.39 15.81
CA ALA A 173 19.48 8.68 16.95
C ALA A 173 18.78 7.32 17.16
N ILE A 174 17.44 7.32 17.17
CA ILE A 174 16.62 6.11 17.26
C ILE A 174 16.91 5.19 16.07
N LEU A 175 16.98 5.75 14.86
CA LEU A 175 17.31 4.99 13.65
C LEU A 175 18.67 4.29 13.77
N ARG A 176 19.69 4.96 14.30
CA ARG A 176 21.02 4.35 14.53
C ARG A 176 21.00 3.29 15.61
N GLU A 177 20.18 3.45 16.64
CA GLU A 177 20.01 2.46 17.72
C GLU A 177 19.40 1.15 17.20
N VAL A 178 18.41 1.23 16.31
CA VAL A 178 17.72 0.05 15.78
C VAL A 178 18.40 -0.58 14.55
N LEU A 179 19.31 0.14 13.89
CA LEU A 179 20.09 -0.35 12.75
C LEU A 179 21.35 -1.10 13.19
N PRO A 180 21.77 -2.13 12.44
CA PRO A 180 23.03 -2.82 12.73
C PRO A 180 24.23 -1.86 12.66
N GLU A 181 25.28 -2.18 13.42
CA GLU A 181 26.51 -1.38 13.48
C GLU A 181 27.25 -1.30 12.14
N THR A 182 27.20 -2.39 11.35
CA THR A 182 27.84 -2.49 10.04
C THR A 182 26.88 -3.03 8.99
N VAL A 183 27.28 -2.92 7.73
CA VAL A 183 26.51 -3.41 6.57
C VAL A 183 26.37 -4.93 6.59
N GLU A 184 27.39 -5.64 7.07
CA GLU A 184 27.39 -7.10 7.18
C GLU A 184 26.31 -7.61 8.15
N GLY A 185 26.04 -6.85 9.22
CA GLY A 185 24.96 -7.15 10.17
C GLY A 185 23.55 -6.97 9.60
N ALA A 186 23.39 -6.37 8.41
CA ALA A 186 22.08 -6.14 7.81
C ALA A 186 21.37 -7.43 7.42
N LEU A 187 22.10 -8.49 7.07
CA LEU A 187 21.50 -9.78 6.72
C LEU A 187 20.73 -10.34 7.92
N ASP A 188 21.40 -10.49 9.06
CA ASP A 188 20.79 -11.02 10.28
C ASP A 188 19.70 -10.10 10.83
N ALA A 189 19.91 -8.78 10.76
CA ALA A 189 18.93 -7.78 11.20
C ALA A 189 17.67 -7.77 10.31
N SER A 190 17.77 -8.16 9.04
CA SER A 190 16.63 -8.16 8.11
C SER A 190 15.69 -9.36 8.29
N HIS A 191 16.10 -10.34 9.09
CA HIS A 191 15.30 -11.51 9.38
C HIS A 191 14.02 -11.13 10.13
N ALA A 192 12.86 -11.58 9.63
CA ALA A 192 11.54 -11.17 10.12
C ALA A 192 11.35 -11.38 11.63
N ALA A 193 11.92 -12.44 12.20
CA ALA A 193 11.81 -12.72 13.63
C ALA A 193 12.42 -11.64 14.54
N ASN A 194 13.37 -10.85 14.02
CA ASN A 194 14.09 -9.82 14.78
C ASN A 194 13.68 -8.42 14.32
N LEU A 195 13.53 -8.24 13.00
CA LEU A 195 13.34 -6.94 12.36
C LEU A 195 12.20 -6.13 12.97
N PHE A 196 11.00 -6.71 13.06
CA PHE A 196 9.82 -5.96 13.45
C PHE A 196 9.91 -5.48 14.91
N ASP A 197 10.41 -6.32 15.81
CA ASP A 197 10.55 -6.00 17.23
C ASP A 197 11.59 -4.92 17.46
N THR A 198 12.76 -5.08 16.84
CA THR A 198 13.86 -4.11 16.96
C THR A 198 13.45 -2.73 16.45
N MET A 199 12.59 -2.66 15.43
CA MET A 199 12.24 -1.40 14.77
C MET A 199 10.99 -0.71 15.33
N LEU A 200 10.32 -1.29 16.33
CA LEU A 200 9.15 -0.70 17.01
C LEU A 200 9.36 0.78 17.43
N PRO A 201 10.53 1.19 17.97
CA PRO A 201 10.76 2.57 18.37
C PRO A 201 10.55 3.60 17.26
N LEU A 202 10.69 3.21 15.98
CA LEU A 202 10.49 4.11 14.84
C LEU A 202 9.05 4.57 14.66
N LEU A 203 8.07 3.84 15.21
CA LEU A 203 6.66 4.25 15.19
C LEU A 203 6.39 5.51 16.02
N ARG A 204 7.29 5.86 16.94
CA ARG A 204 7.23 7.08 17.75
C ARG A 204 7.90 8.28 17.08
N VAL A 205 8.52 8.07 15.92
CA VAL A 205 9.14 9.14 15.14
C VAL A 205 8.18 9.59 14.04
N GLU A 206 7.55 10.75 14.24
CA GLU A 206 6.51 11.30 13.35
C GLU A 206 6.93 11.30 11.87
N ASP A 207 8.19 11.65 11.60
CA ASP A 207 8.74 11.75 10.25
C ASP A 207 8.88 10.42 9.52
N TYR A 208 8.89 9.31 10.26
CA TYR A 208 9.14 7.96 9.74
C TYR A 208 7.91 7.06 9.85
N ALA A 209 7.06 7.28 10.84
CA ALA A 209 6.04 6.32 11.24
C ALA A 209 5.08 5.92 10.11
N TYR A 210 4.64 6.87 9.27
CA TYR A 210 3.80 6.55 8.12
C TYR A 210 4.50 5.63 7.12
N ASN A 211 5.75 5.92 6.75
CA ASN A 211 6.50 5.12 5.79
C ASN A 211 6.84 3.73 6.34
N VAL A 212 7.18 3.66 7.63
CA VAL A 212 7.37 2.41 8.37
C VAL A 212 6.09 1.57 8.29
N LEU A 213 4.94 2.12 8.70
CA LEU A 213 3.65 1.41 8.67
C LEU A 213 3.24 1.00 7.26
N SER A 214 3.39 1.89 6.27
CA SER A 214 3.08 1.61 4.86
C SER A 214 3.85 0.40 4.34
N GLY A 215 5.11 0.24 4.72
CA GLY A 215 5.90 -0.96 4.44
C GLY A 215 5.45 -2.16 5.27
N TRP A 216 5.24 -1.95 6.57
CA TRP A 216 4.83 -2.98 7.55
C TRP A 216 3.56 -3.70 7.13
N PHE A 217 2.56 -2.97 6.62
CA PHE A 217 1.31 -3.54 6.14
C PHE A 217 1.51 -4.56 5.02
N LEU A 218 2.56 -4.42 4.21
CA LEU A 218 2.86 -5.34 3.11
C LEU A 218 3.35 -6.70 3.60
N SER A 219 4.08 -6.71 4.72
CA SER A 219 4.51 -7.94 5.39
C SER A 219 3.39 -8.54 6.23
N ALA A 220 2.72 -7.73 7.06
CA ALA A 220 1.62 -8.16 7.92
C ALA A 220 0.45 -8.75 7.12
N GLY A 221 0.09 -8.16 5.98
CA GLY A 221 -0.97 -8.65 5.10
C GLY A 221 -0.52 -9.70 4.07
N SER A 222 0.72 -10.20 4.17
CA SER A 222 1.24 -11.20 3.24
C SER A 222 0.63 -12.58 3.48
N LEU A 223 0.75 -13.48 2.50
CA LEU A 223 0.30 -14.88 2.62
C LEU A 223 1.33 -15.78 3.34
N GLY A 224 2.51 -15.25 3.70
CA GLY A 224 3.57 -16.06 4.30
C GLY A 224 3.34 -16.23 5.81
N ASP A 225 3.11 -17.46 6.26
CA ASP A 225 2.70 -17.74 7.64
C ASP A 225 3.66 -17.17 8.70
N SER A 226 4.97 -17.33 8.53
CA SER A 226 5.95 -16.83 9.51
C SER A 226 6.12 -15.31 9.45
N LEU A 227 6.29 -14.75 8.25
CA LEU A 227 6.48 -13.31 8.05
C LEU A 227 5.27 -12.50 8.53
N ALA A 228 4.07 -12.89 8.08
CA ALA A 228 2.83 -12.23 8.46
C ALA A 228 2.64 -12.30 9.99
N ARG A 229 2.87 -13.47 10.59
CA ARG A 229 2.76 -13.66 12.04
C ARG A 229 3.73 -12.76 12.83
N PHE A 230 5.04 -12.81 12.55
CA PHE A 230 6.01 -11.96 13.24
C PHE A 230 5.67 -10.47 13.09
N SER A 231 5.23 -10.07 11.90
CA SER A 231 4.84 -8.68 11.60
C SER A 231 3.57 -8.25 12.34
N ILE A 232 2.52 -9.07 12.36
CA ILE A 232 1.26 -8.81 13.07
C ILE A 232 1.50 -8.79 14.58
N ASP A 233 2.19 -9.78 15.14
CA ASP A 233 2.43 -9.88 16.59
C ASP A 233 3.22 -8.68 17.13
N ALA A 234 4.19 -8.19 16.35
CA ALA A 234 4.92 -6.96 16.68
C ALA A 234 4.02 -5.71 16.57
N LEU A 235 3.19 -5.60 15.53
CA LEU A 235 2.27 -4.47 15.36
C LEU A 235 1.23 -4.40 16.49
N LEU A 236 0.67 -5.55 16.89
CA LEU A 236 -0.29 -5.64 18.00
C LEU A 236 0.36 -5.22 19.33
N ARG A 237 1.60 -5.64 19.59
CA ARG A 237 2.37 -5.16 20.76
C ARG A 237 2.56 -3.66 20.72
N ALA A 238 2.97 -3.10 19.58
CA ALA A 238 3.13 -1.65 19.40
C ALA A 238 1.84 -0.89 19.75
N MET A 239 0.70 -1.38 19.25
CA MET A 239 -0.61 -0.80 19.50
C MET A 239 -1.05 -0.89 20.97
N SER A 240 -0.57 -1.90 21.70
CA SER A 240 -0.85 -2.02 23.14
C SER A 240 0.10 -1.23 24.03
N GLU A 241 1.37 -1.07 23.63
CA GLU A 241 2.42 -0.46 24.47
C GLU A 241 2.57 1.05 24.25
N TYR A 242 2.27 1.54 23.05
CA TYR A 242 2.51 2.93 22.69
C TYR A 242 1.20 3.70 22.47
N ASP A 243 0.99 4.72 23.30
CA ASP A 243 -0.12 5.65 23.17
C ASP A 243 -0.16 6.29 21.78
N GLY A 244 -1.36 6.41 21.22
CA GLY A 244 -1.59 7.01 19.90
C GLY A 244 -1.26 6.13 18.70
N VAL A 245 -0.48 5.04 18.86
CA VAL A 245 -0.18 4.11 17.76
C VAL A 245 -1.42 3.47 17.15
N PRO A 246 -2.45 3.03 17.90
CA PRO A 246 -3.68 2.52 17.29
C PRO A 246 -4.34 3.51 16.32
N THR A 247 -4.41 4.79 16.70
CA THR A 247 -4.97 5.86 15.85
C THR A 247 -4.10 6.08 14.61
N LEU A 248 -2.78 6.12 14.80
CA LEU A 248 -1.81 6.28 13.71
C LEU A 248 -1.88 5.13 12.70
N VAL A 249 -2.07 3.88 13.16
CA VAL A 249 -2.24 2.70 12.31
C VAL A 249 -3.47 2.85 11.44
N VAL A 250 -4.63 3.19 12.03
CA VAL A 250 -5.88 3.39 11.28
C VAL A 250 -5.73 4.50 10.25
N GLN A 251 -5.17 5.66 10.63
CA GLN A 251 -4.91 6.78 9.71
C GLN A 251 -3.96 6.36 8.57
N SER A 252 -2.93 5.57 8.88
CA SER A 252 -1.96 5.09 7.90
C SER A 252 -2.58 4.08 6.93
N ILE A 253 -3.52 3.25 7.37
CA ILE A 253 -4.30 2.36 6.49
C ILE A 253 -5.10 3.20 5.48
N VAL A 254 -5.87 4.20 5.97
CA VAL A 254 -6.66 5.08 5.09
C VAL A 254 -5.76 5.79 4.07
N LYS A 255 -4.66 6.37 4.53
CA LYS A 255 -3.72 7.07 3.66
C LYS A 255 -3.08 6.14 2.64
N THR A 256 -2.66 4.94 3.05
CA THR A 256 -2.05 3.95 2.13
C THR A 256 -3.04 3.49 1.06
N LEU A 257 -4.31 3.21 1.41
CA LEU A 257 -5.34 2.84 0.43
C LEU A 257 -5.58 3.96 -0.59
N ARG A 258 -5.64 5.23 -0.14
CA ARG A 258 -5.88 6.39 -1.02
C ARG A 258 -4.71 6.66 -1.97
N GLU A 259 -3.47 6.60 -1.46
CA GLU A 259 -2.27 6.88 -2.27
C GLU A 259 -1.94 5.76 -3.27
N ASN A 260 -2.43 4.55 -3.02
CA ASN A 260 -2.11 3.36 -3.84
C ASN A 260 -3.34 2.83 -4.58
N LYS A 261 -4.24 3.73 -5.00
CA LYS A 261 -5.48 3.35 -5.68
C LYS A 261 -5.18 2.45 -6.88
N HIS A 262 -5.89 1.33 -6.99
CA HIS A 262 -5.70 0.32 -8.04
C HIS A 262 -4.32 -0.37 -8.07
N ASN A 263 -3.49 -0.21 -7.04
CA ASN A 263 -2.24 -0.94 -6.88
C ASN A 263 -2.45 -2.13 -5.94
N ASP A 264 -2.97 -3.22 -6.48
CA ASP A 264 -3.40 -4.43 -5.75
C ASP A 264 -2.26 -5.09 -4.97
N ARG A 265 -1.02 -4.93 -5.45
CA ARG A 265 0.21 -5.38 -4.78
C ARG A 265 0.41 -4.72 -3.40
N VAL A 266 -0.21 -3.55 -3.19
CA VAL A 266 -0.22 -2.80 -1.93
C VAL A 266 -1.58 -2.89 -1.24
N THR A 267 -2.68 -2.65 -1.94
CA THR A 267 -4.00 -2.49 -1.30
C THR A 267 -4.55 -3.81 -0.74
N ILE A 268 -4.30 -4.96 -1.37
CA ILE A 268 -4.76 -6.26 -0.85
C ILE A 268 -4.13 -6.58 0.52
N PRO A 269 -2.79 -6.51 0.72
CA PRO A 269 -2.19 -6.65 2.05
C PRO A 269 -2.79 -5.69 3.08
N VAL A 270 -2.99 -4.43 2.71
CA VAL A 270 -3.55 -3.41 3.63
C VAL A 270 -4.99 -3.76 4.06
N LEU A 271 -5.82 -4.26 3.13
CA LEU A 271 -7.18 -4.74 3.46
C LEU A 271 -7.17 -5.92 4.44
N ARG A 272 -6.21 -6.84 4.29
CA ARG A 272 -6.05 -7.96 5.23
C ARG A 272 -5.59 -7.51 6.60
N VAL A 273 -4.72 -6.52 6.67
CA VAL A 273 -4.31 -5.91 7.94
C VAL A 273 -5.51 -5.26 8.62
N CYS A 274 -6.36 -4.51 7.88
CA CYS A 274 -7.63 -4.02 8.43
C CYS A 274 -8.43 -5.15 9.09
N ASP A 275 -8.72 -6.21 8.35
CA ASP A 275 -9.51 -7.34 8.83
C ASP A 275 -8.92 -7.99 10.09
N VAL A 276 -7.62 -8.28 10.09
CA VAL A 276 -6.93 -8.87 11.25
C VAL A 276 -7.01 -7.97 12.48
N LEU A 277 -6.76 -6.67 12.33
CA LEU A 277 -6.77 -5.74 13.46
C LEU A 277 -8.17 -5.62 14.08
N MET A 278 -9.22 -5.57 13.25
CA MET A 278 -10.60 -5.54 13.72
C MET A 278 -11.00 -6.85 14.40
N SER A 279 -10.67 -7.99 13.78
CA SER A 279 -10.95 -9.32 14.33
C SER A 279 -10.30 -9.56 15.70
N ARG A 280 -9.16 -8.92 15.97
CA ARG A 280 -8.44 -9.01 17.24
C ARG A 280 -8.94 -8.02 18.30
N GLY A 281 -9.85 -7.10 17.95
CA GLY A 281 -10.44 -6.13 18.88
C GLY A 281 -9.46 -5.08 19.41
N VAL A 282 -8.33 -4.85 18.72
CA VAL A 282 -7.31 -3.88 19.15
C VAL A 282 -7.65 -2.46 18.74
N VAL A 283 -8.55 -2.30 17.76
CA VAL A 283 -9.11 -1.02 17.36
C VAL A 283 -10.53 -0.94 17.93
N ASP A 284 -10.80 0.07 18.75
CA ASP A 284 -12.16 0.35 19.18
C ASP A 284 -13.00 0.78 17.97
N GLY A 285 -14.04 0.01 17.64
CA GLY A 285 -14.95 0.29 16.53
C GLY A 285 -15.59 1.68 16.59
N SER A 286 -15.69 2.29 17.78
CA SER A 286 -16.18 3.67 17.94
C SER A 286 -15.19 4.73 17.44
N SER A 287 -13.89 4.40 17.45
CA SER A 287 -12.79 5.28 17.04
C SER A 287 -12.47 5.20 15.54
N VAL A 288 -13.09 4.26 14.82
CA VAL A 288 -12.84 4.07 13.39
C VAL A 288 -13.49 5.19 12.58
N PRO A 289 -12.74 5.92 11.75
CA PRO A 289 -13.30 6.95 10.89
C PRO A 289 -14.06 6.31 9.72
N VAL A 290 -15.19 6.92 9.32
CA VAL A 290 -15.99 6.48 8.16
C VAL A 290 -15.16 6.49 6.87
N GLU A 291 -14.16 7.38 6.82
CA GLU A 291 -13.16 7.47 5.77
C GLU A 291 -12.43 6.15 5.48
N LEU A 292 -12.26 5.28 6.48
CA LEU A 292 -11.69 3.95 6.29
C LEU A 292 -12.60 3.09 5.43
N ILE A 293 -13.89 3.05 5.77
CA ILE A 293 -14.90 2.26 5.06
C ILE A 293 -15.06 2.78 3.63
N ASP A 294 -15.04 4.10 3.45
CA ASP A 294 -15.11 4.72 2.13
C ASP A 294 -13.87 4.40 1.28
N ALA A 295 -12.67 4.41 1.88
CA ALA A 295 -11.45 4.01 1.20
C ALA A 295 -11.47 2.53 0.78
N VAL A 296 -11.95 1.63 1.65
CA VAL A 296 -12.14 0.21 1.34
C VAL A 296 -13.12 0.04 0.17
N ARG A 297 -14.30 0.66 0.26
CA ARG A 297 -15.33 0.58 -0.80
C ARG A 297 -14.83 1.12 -2.14
N ALA A 298 -14.03 2.19 -2.13
CA ALA A 298 -13.43 2.75 -3.34
C ALA A 298 -12.47 1.76 -4.03
N GLU A 299 -11.72 0.97 -3.26
CA GLU A 299 -10.84 -0.09 -3.80
C GLU A 299 -11.61 -1.30 -4.34
N LEU A 300 -12.78 -1.61 -3.77
CA LEU A 300 -13.62 -2.71 -4.23
C LEU A 300 -14.45 -2.34 -5.47
N TYR A 301 -14.73 -1.06 -5.65
CA TYR A 301 -15.55 -0.57 -6.74
C TYR A 301 -14.97 -0.99 -8.11
N SER A 302 -15.77 -1.73 -8.88
CA SER A 302 -15.40 -2.25 -10.20
C SER A 302 -14.17 -3.18 -10.22
N SER A 303 -13.68 -3.64 -9.07
CA SER A 303 -12.56 -4.59 -9.01
C SER A 303 -12.94 -5.92 -9.66
N ARG A 304 -11.99 -6.51 -10.38
CA ARG A 304 -12.10 -7.85 -10.96
C ARG A 304 -11.28 -8.89 -10.20
N ASP A 305 -10.47 -8.45 -9.25
CA ASP A 305 -9.63 -9.31 -8.43
C ASP A 305 -10.47 -9.92 -7.29
N ILE A 306 -10.67 -11.24 -7.35
CA ILE A 306 -11.48 -11.97 -6.36
C ILE A 306 -10.83 -11.90 -4.98
N SER A 307 -9.50 -11.97 -4.88
CA SER A 307 -8.80 -11.90 -3.59
C SER A 307 -8.96 -10.54 -2.92
N LYS A 308 -8.94 -9.44 -3.68
CA LYS A 308 -9.25 -8.10 -3.17
C LYS A 308 -10.69 -8.01 -2.68
N LEU A 309 -11.64 -8.50 -3.48
CA LEU A 309 -13.06 -8.47 -3.13
C LEU A 309 -13.35 -9.26 -1.84
N LEU A 310 -12.73 -10.42 -1.67
CA LEU A 310 -12.84 -11.22 -0.44
C LEU A 310 -12.19 -10.51 0.76
N ALA A 311 -10.99 -9.93 0.60
CA ALA A 311 -10.32 -9.20 1.68
C ALA A 311 -11.12 -7.97 2.13
N GLY A 312 -11.68 -7.21 1.18
CA GLY A 312 -12.53 -6.07 1.52
C GLY A 312 -13.87 -6.48 2.11
N CYS A 313 -14.45 -7.59 1.67
CA CYS A 313 -15.64 -8.17 2.29
C CYS A 313 -15.43 -8.45 3.78
N ALA A 314 -14.34 -9.11 4.14
CA ALA A 314 -14.00 -9.38 5.54
C ALA A 314 -13.82 -8.08 6.36
N CYS A 315 -13.07 -7.10 5.83
CA CYS A 315 -12.89 -5.79 6.49
C CYS A 315 -14.22 -5.04 6.67
N LEU A 316 -15.12 -5.04 5.67
CA LEU A 316 -16.43 -4.36 5.77
C LEU A 316 -17.39 -5.05 6.74
N SER A 317 -17.32 -6.38 6.89
CA SER A 317 -18.27 -7.10 7.76
C SER A 317 -18.19 -6.73 9.23
N HIS A 318 -17.02 -6.30 9.71
CA HIS A 318 -16.81 -5.85 11.11
C HIS A 318 -17.69 -4.66 11.50
N PHE A 319 -18.20 -3.91 10.52
CA PHE A 319 -18.93 -2.68 10.75
C PHE A 319 -20.43 -2.80 10.42
N VAL A 320 -20.87 -3.97 9.97
CA VAL A 320 -22.30 -4.26 9.85
C VAL A 320 -22.92 -4.16 11.25
N ARG A 321 -24.00 -3.40 11.40
CA ARG A 321 -24.62 -3.08 12.70
C ARG A 321 -23.69 -2.40 13.71
N SER A 322 -22.67 -1.67 13.24
CA SER A 322 -21.91 -0.78 14.12
C SER A 322 -22.84 0.23 14.82
N ALA A 323 -22.56 0.52 16.10
CA ALA A 323 -23.25 1.57 16.84
C ALA A 323 -23.07 2.96 16.22
N ASN A 324 -22.00 3.16 15.44
CA ASN A 324 -21.82 4.35 14.63
C ASN A 324 -22.63 4.21 13.32
N GLU A 325 -23.70 4.99 13.20
CA GLU A 325 -24.62 4.96 12.06
C GLU A 325 -23.90 5.18 10.71
N GLY A 326 -22.88 6.04 10.67
CA GLY A 326 -22.08 6.29 9.47
C GLY A 326 -21.28 5.04 9.03
N LEU A 327 -20.65 4.36 9.99
CA LEU A 327 -19.92 3.10 9.73
C LEU A 327 -20.88 2.00 9.30
N HIS A 328 -21.99 1.82 10.03
CA HIS A 328 -23.01 0.84 9.68
C HIS A 328 -23.54 1.07 8.26
N LYS A 329 -23.99 2.29 7.97
CA LYS A 329 -24.55 2.62 6.66
C LYS A 329 -23.55 2.41 5.54
N SER A 330 -22.33 2.93 5.66
CA SER A 330 -21.33 2.82 4.59
C SER A 330 -20.92 1.37 4.36
N SER A 331 -20.63 0.62 5.43
CA SER A 331 -20.17 -0.77 5.32
C SER A 331 -21.26 -1.71 4.80
N THR A 332 -22.47 -1.63 5.34
CA THR A 332 -23.59 -2.47 4.92
C THR A 332 -24.01 -2.20 3.48
N LEU A 333 -23.96 -0.95 3.00
CA LEU A 333 -24.14 -0.66 1.57
C LEU A 333 -23.06 -1.31 0.70
N GLY A 334 -21.81 -1.33 1.17
CA GLY A 334 -20.72 -2.07 0.52
C GLY A 334 -21.00 -3.57 0.43
N MET A 335 -21.41 -4.19 1.54
CA MET A 335 -21.76 -5.61 1.60
C MET A 335 -22.95 -5.95 0.69
N LEU A 336 -24.03 -5.16 0.71
CA LEU A 336 -25.20 -5.34 -0.16
C LEU A 336 -24.85 -5.18 -1.65
N ALA A 337 -23.85 -4.36 -2.00
CA ALA A 337 -23.33 -4.29 -3.35
C ALA A 337 -22.56 -5.58 -3.72
N LEU A 338 -21.74 -6.11 -2.82
CA LEU A 338 -20.98 -7.35 -3.01
C LEU A 338 -21.89 -8.60 -3.10
N LEU A 339 -23.05 -8.61 -2.43
CA LEU A 339 -24.07 -9.66 -2.59
C LEU A 339 -24.67 -9.75 -4.00
N ALA A 340 -24.45 -8.74 -4.86
CA ALA A 340 -24.80 -8.81 -6.28
C ALA A 340 -23.58 -8.73 -7.21
N ASN A 341 -22.38 -9.02 -6.68
CA ASN A 341 -21.19 -9.08 -7.50
C ASN A 341 -21.34 -10.17 -8.58
N LYS A 342 -20.73 -9.97 -9.76
CA LYS A 342 -20.76 -10.95 -10.85
C LYS A 342 -20.15 -12.31 -10.48
N PHE A 343 -19.21 -12.36 -9.53
CA PHE A 343 -18.53 -13.58 -9.12
C PHE A 343 -19.32 -14.32 -8.02
N PRO A 344 -19.81 -15.56 -8.26
CA PRO A 344 -20.55 -16.34 -7.26
C PRO A 344 -19.82 -16.50 -5.93
N ARG A 345 -18.51 -16.80 -6.00
CA ARG A 345 -17.65 -16.94 -4.80
C ARG A 345 -17.65 -15.70 -3.91
N VAL A 346 -17.67 -14.49 -4.50
CA VAL A 346 -17.71 -13.24 -3.73
C VAL A 346 -19.06 -13.07 -3.05
N ARG A 347 -20.16 -13.38 -3.74
CA ARG A 347 -21.51 -13.30 -3.17
C ARG A 347 -21.67 -14.26 -1.99
N SER A 348 -21.26 -15.53 -2.14
CA SER A 348 -21.31 -16.53 -1.07
C SER A 348 -20.51 -16.12 0.15
N ALA A 349 -19.26 -15.68 -0.05
CA ALA A 349 -18.42 -15.19 1.05
C ALA A 349 -19.02 -13.95 1.71
N THR A 350 -19.63 -13.05 0.94
CA THR A 350 -20.31 -11.87 1.49
C THR A 350 -21.47 -12.25 2.39
N ALA A 351 -22.29 -13.21 1.98
CA ALA A 351 -23.38 -13.70 2.80
C ALA A 351 -22.88 -14.37 4.08
N GLU A 352 -21.85 -15.19 3.98
CA GLU A 352 -21.20 -15.84 5.13
C GLU A 352 -20.63 -14.82 6.12
N HIS A 353 -19.88 -13.83 5.65
CA HIS A 353 -19.33 -12.77 6.52
C HIS A 353 -20.41 -11.92 7.19
N MET A 354 -21.49 -11.57 6.47
CA MET A 354 -22.63 -10.87 7.10
C MET A 354 -23.35 -11.73 8.13
N TYR A 355 -23.53 -13.02 7.84
CA TYR A 355 -24.14 -13.97 8.76
C TYR A 355 -23.32 -14.09 10.06
N LEU A 356 -22.00 -14.26 9.94
CA LEU A 356 -21.09 -14.33 11.09
C LEU A 356 -21.11 -13.03 11.91
N ALA A 357 -21.15 -11.87 11.25
CA ALA A 357 -21.27 -10.58 11.94
C ALA A 357 -22.55 -10.48 12.77
N LEU A 358 -23.70 -10.90 12.22
CA LEU A 358 -24.97 -10.90 12.94
C LEU A 358 -24.99 -11.89 14.11
N LEU A 359 -24.39 -13.07 13.94
CA LEU A 359 -24.26 -14.05 15.02
C LEU A 359 -23.38 -13.56 16.19
N SER A 360 -22.50 -12.60 15.94
CA SER A 360 -21.62 -12.03 16.96
C SER A 360 -22.28 -10.93 17.81
N LEU A 361 -23.51 -10.51 17.47
CA LEU A 361 -24.25 -9.50 18.23
C LEU A 361 -24.64 -10.04 19.61
N HIS A 362 -24.43 -9.21 20.65
CA HIS A 362 -24.80 -9.56 22.02
C HIS A 362 -26.32 -9.60 22.24
N GLU A 363 -27.03 -8.64 21.63
CA GLU A 363 -28.49 -8.48 21.73
C GLU A 363 -29.07 -8.27 20.32
N PRO A 364 -29.31 -9.35 19.54
CA PRO A 364 -29.88 -9.23 18.21
C PRO A 364 -31.35 -8.78 18.26
N SER A 365 -31.72 -7.87 17.37
CA SER A 365 -33.12 -7.49 17.16
C SER A 365 -33.87 -8.51 16.30
N ARG A 366 -35.19 -8.40 16.22
CA ARG A 366 -35.99 -9.22 15.28
C ARG A 366 -35.54 -9.04 13.83
N ASP A 367 -35.17 -7.82 13.44
CA ASP A 367 -34.68 -7.55 12.09
C ASP A 367 -33.32 -8.22 11.84
N ASP A 368 -32.49 -8.39 12.88
CA ASP A 368 -31.23 -9.14 12.80
C ASP A 368 -31.46 -10.64 12.64
N GLU A 369 -32.43 -11.20 13.36
CA GLU A 369 -32.84 -12.59 13.21
C GLU A 369 -33.40 -12.87 11.81
N ASP A 370 -34.26 -11.97 11.30
CA ASP A 370 -34.81 -12.04 9.96
C ASP A 370 -33.69 -11.94 8.90
N ALA A 371 -32.74 -11.01 9.05
CA ALA A 371 -31.58 -10.90 8.17
C ALA A 371 -30.70 -12.16 8.21
N THR A 372 -30.47 -12.73 9.39
CA THR A 372 -29.71 -13.97 9.59
C THR A 372 -30.36 -15.15 8.87
N HIS A 373 -31.68 -15.27 8.96
CA HIS A 373 -32.45 -16.28 8.23
C HIS A 373 -32.34 -16.07 6.72
N LEU A 374 -32.52 -14.83 6.23
CA LEU A 374 -32.39 -14.53 4.79
C LEU A 374 -31.00 -14.84 4.24
N LEU A 375 -29.94 -14.56 4.99
CA LEU A 375 -28.56 -14.84 4.57
C LEU A 375 -28.26 -16.35 4.50
N SER A 376 -28.79 -17.14 5.44
CA SER A 376 -28.53 -18.59 5.52
C SER A 376 -29.44 -19.46 4.65
N SER A 377 -30.68 -19.00 4.36
CA SER A 377 -31.69 -19.79 3.63
C SER A 377 -31.64 -19.65 2.10
N ASN A 378 -30.73 -18.84 1.56
CA ASN A 378 -30.66 -18.53 0.12
C ASN A 378 -29.33 -18.96 -0.52
N CYS A 379 -29.39 -19.42 -1.76
CA CYS A 379 -28.20 -19.81 -2.53
C CYS A 379 -27.54 -18.57 -3.17
N TRP A 380 -26.56 -17.98 -2.48
CA TRP A 380 -25.88 -16.77 -2.95
C TRP A 380 -24.93 -16.96 -4.14
N ASP A 381 -24.61 -18.21 -4.47
CA ASP A 381 -23.89 -18.59 -5.69
C ASP A 381 -24.80 -18.67 -6.93
N ALA A 382 -26.13 -18.68 -6.76
CA ALA A 382 -27.11 -18.63 -7.84
C ALA A 382 -27.06 -17.29 -8.62
N PRO A 383 -27.66 -17.20 -9.81
CA PRO A 383 -27.74 -15.95 -10.57
C PRO A 383 -28.31 -14.79 -9.74
N THR A 384 -27.81 -13.58 -9.95
CA THR A 384 -28.19 -12.38 -9.17
C THR A 384 -29.67 -12.02 -9.28
N SER A 385 -30.35 -12.46 -10.35
CA SER A 385 -31.80 -12.33 -10.51
C SER A 385 -32.58 -13.13 -9.46
N ALA A 386 -32.07 -14.29 -9.02
CA ALA A 386 -32.73 -15.14 -8.03
C ALA A 386 -32.67 -14.56 -6.61
N THR A 387 -31.61 -13.81 -6.26
CA THR A 387 -31.43 -13.21 -4.93
C THR A 387 -31.83 -11.73 -4.87
N LYS A 388 -32.40 -11.19 -5.96
CA LYS A 388 -32.73 -9.76 -6.10
C LYS A 388 -33.74 -9.28 -5.05
N ASP A 389 -34.83 -10.03 -4.85
CA ASP A 389 -35.87 -9.64 -3.90
C ASP A 389 -35.44 -9.90 -2.45
N VAL A 390 -34.67 -10.97 -2.20
CA VAL A 390 -34.03 -11.23 -0.89
C VAL A 390 -33.14 -10.06 -0.50
N ARG A 391 -32.32 -9.56 -1.43
CA ARG A 391 -31.48 -8.39 -1.17
C ARG A 391 -32.30 -7.15 -0.81
N LYS A 392 -33.48 -6.91 -1.41
CA LYS A 392 -34.35 -5.79 -1.03
C LYS A 392 -34.86 -5.92 0.41
N GLN A 393 -35.18 -7.14 0.83
CA GLN A 393 -35.58 -7.41 2.22
C GLN A 393 -34.42 -7.14 3.18
N LEU A 394 -33.18 -7.49 2.81
CA LEU A 394 -32.00 -7.16 3.60
C LEU A 394 -31.81 -5.64 3.77
N TYR A 395 -32.05 -4.81 2.73
CA TYR A 395 -32.02 -3.35 2.90
C TYR A 395 -32.96 -2.89 4.03
N ALA A 396 -34.20 -3.39 4.03
CA ALA A 396 -35.17 -3.06 5.07
C ALA A 396 -34.74 -3.57 6.46
N ALA A 397 -34.28 -4.82 6.56
CA ALA A 397 -33.82 -5.40 7.80
C ALA A 397 -32.65 -4.62 8.41
N PHE A 398 -31.72 -4.13 7.58
CA PHE A 398 -30.62 -3.26 8.01
C PHE A 398 -30.99 -1.79 8.21
N GLY A 399 -32.27 -1.40 8.08
CA GLY A 399 -32.70 -0.01 8.25
C GLY A 399 -32.18 0.94 7.16
N LEU A 400 -31.93 0.43 5.95
CA LEU A 400 -31.38 1.18 4.82
C LEU A 400 -32.42 1.42 3.72
N GLU A 401 -32.35 2.60 3.11
CA GLU A 401 -33.17 2.93 1.95
C GLU A 401 -32.73 2.17 0.69
N LEU A 402 -33.72 1.76 -0.12
CA LEU A 402 -33.45 1.15 -1.41
C LEU A 402 -32.84 2.16 -2.39
N PRO A 403 -31.77 1.81 -3.12
CA PRO A 403 -31.22 2.67 -4.15
C PRO A 403 -32.23 2.99 -5.26
N PRO A 404 -32.17 4.19 -5.87
CA PRO A 404 -33.14 4.63 -6.89
C PRO A 404 -33.31 3.66 -8.06
N PHE A 405 -32.25 2.96 -8.47
CA PHE A 405 -32.32 1.99 -9.56
C PHE A 405 -33.18 0.76 -9.20
N MET A 406 -33.17 0.31 -7.94
CA MET A 406 -34.01 -0.81 -7.49
C MET A 406 -35.48 -0.42 -7.34
N LEU A 407 -35.75 0.84 -6.97
CA LEU A 407 -37.11 1.38 -6.89
C LEU A 407 -37.76 1.50 -8.28
N LYS A 408 -37.01 2.00 -9.26
CA LYS A 408 -37.47 2.11 -10.66
C LYS A 408 -37.81 0.74 -11.25
N GLU A 409 -37.01 -0.27 -10.97
CA GLU A 409 -37.30 -1.64 -11.39
C GLU A 409 -38.55 -2.21 -10.72
N CYS A 410 -38.78 -1.95 -9.42
CA CYS A 410 -40.03 -2.32 -8.75
C CYS A 410 -41.24 -1.67 -9.42
N THR A 411 -41.17 -0.38 -9.79
CA THR A 411 -42.27 0.28 -10.50
C THR A 411 -42.49 -0.26 -11.91
N ARG A 412 -41.41 -0.66 -12.62
CA ARG A 412 -41.53 -1.28 -13.96
C ARG A 412 -42.08 -2.70 -13.86
N ALA A 413 -41.67 -3.49 -12.87
CA ALA A 413 -42.21 -4.83 -12.61
C ALA A 413 -43.66 -4.80 -12.12
N ALA A 414 -44.04 -3.83 -11.28
CA ALA A 414 -45.42 -3.63 -10.85
C ALA A 414 -46.32 -3.17 -12.02
N LYS A 415 -45.81 -2.28 -12.89
CA LYS A 415 -46.49 -1.90 -14.14
C LYS A 415 -46.58 -3.07 -15.12
N ALA A 416 -45.54 -3.89 -15.26
CA ALA A 416 -45.56 -5.08 -16.11
C ALA A 416 -46.54 -6.13 -15.58
N LYS A 417 -46.57 -6.41 -14.28
CA LYS A 417 -47.58 -7.30 -13.66
C LYS A 417 -49.02 -6.77 -13.74
N ALA A 418 -49.20 -5.44 -13.78
CA ALA A 418 -50.50 -4.83 -14.03
C ALA A 418 -50.93 -4.89 -15.51
N VAL A 419 -50.00 -5.17 -16.43
CA VAL A 419 -50.23 -5.25 -17.88
C VAL A 419 -50.26 -6.72 -18.37
N ASP A 420 -49.49 -7.62 -17.74
CA ASP A 420 -49.40 -9.06 -18.06
C ASP A 420 -50.53 -9.89 -17.40
N GLY A 421 -51.77 -9.43 -17.57
CA GLY A 421 -52.95 -10.30 -17.46
C GLY A 421 -53.02 -11.35 -18.58
N GLU A 422 -52.13 -11.28 -19.58
CA GLU A 422 -52.02 -12.26 -20.67
C GLU A 422 -50.53 -12.54 -20.93
N GLY A 423 -50.11 -13.78 -20.68
CA GLY A 423 -48.71 -14.16 -20.62
C GLY A 423 -47.96 -14.05 -21.96
N ASN A 424 -46.66 -13.80 -21.89
CA ASN A 424 -45.78 -14.17 -22.99
C ASN A 424 -44.33 -14.45 -22.56
N TYR A 425 -43.78 -15.51 -23.14
CA TYR A 425 -42.45 -16.11 -22.98
C TYR A 425 -41.27 -15.20 -23.40
N ALA A 426 -41.53 -13.95 -23.76
CA ALA A 426 -40.55 -13.03 -24.36
C ALA A 426 -39.62 -12.33 -23.34
N ALA A 427 -39.89 -12.43 -22.03
CA ALA A 427 -39.12 -11.75 -20.99
C ALA A 427 -37.74 -12.38 -20.70
N LEU A 428 -37.44 -13.57 -21.26
CA LEU A 428 -36.21 -14.33 -20.96
C LEU A 428 -34.96 -13.92 -21.77
N VAL A 429 -35.04 -12.98 -22.71
CA VAL A 429 -33.95 -12.71 -23.67
C VAL A 429 -33.13 -11.43 -23.34
N HIS A 430 -33.52 -10.65 -22.33
CA HIS A 430 -32.88 -9.35 -22.06
C HIS A 430 -32.01 -9.27 -20.78
N ASP A 431 -31.78 -10.37 -20.07
CA ASP A 431 -31.09 -10.36 -18.76
C ASP A 431 -29.55 -10.50 -18.85
N VAL A 432 -28.93 -9.97 -19.92
CA VAL A 432 -27.47 -9.96 -20.06
C VAL A 432 -26.97 -8.56 -20.34
N GLY A 433 -26.71 -7.81 -19.27
CA GLY A 433 -25.94 -6.59 -19.33
C GLY A 433 -26.26 -5.63 -18.20
N PHE A 434 -25.52 -5.73 -17.09
CA PHE A 434 -24.88 -4.62 -16.38
C PHE A 434 -23.82 -5.18 -15.41
#